data_AF-A0A7C3FTW2-F1
#
_entry.id   AF-A0A7C3FTW2-F1
#
_cell.length_a   1.000
_cell.length_b   1.000
_cell.length_c   1.000
_cell.angle_alpha   90.00
_cell.angle_beta   90.00
_cell.angle_gamma   90.00
#
_symmetry.space_group_name_H-M   'P 1'
#
loop_
_entity.id
_entity.type
_entity.pdbx_description
1 polymer ?
#
loop_
_entity_poly.entity_id
_entity_poly.type
_entity_poly.pdbx_seq_one_letter_code
_entity_poly.pdbx_strand_id
1 'polypeptide(L)' 'MLRPGVSTEDLALAKSLLGENSPAMALFLRMSAADQQHAIAVLQSLRDRGEDHPALLQAALLHDVGKAMG' A
#
# COMPACT_ATOMS: atom_id res chain seq x y z
N MET A 1 9.71 15.22 -10.64
CA MET A 1 10.74 14.30 -10.08
C MET A 1 10.16 12.89 -10.11
N LEU A 2 10.71 11.99 -10.91
CA LEU A 2 10.33 10.57 -10.89
C LEU A 2 10.82 9.98 -9.56
N ARG A 3 9.90 9.72 -8.62
CA ARG A 3 10.23 8.97 -7.41
C ARG A 3 10.59 7.54 -7.83
N PRO A 4 11.69 6.95 -7.34
CA PRO A 4 11.98 5.53 -7.54
C PRO A 4 10.79 4.70 -7.05
N GLY A 5 10.50 3.58 -7.72
CA GLY A 5 9.40 2.68 -7.37
C GLY A 5 9.39 2.28 -5.89
N VAL A 6 8.30 1.65 -5.44
CA VAL A 6 8.14 1.16 -4.05
C VAL A 6 9.41 0.45 -3.58
N SER A 7 9.97 0.89 -2.45
CA SER A 7 11.22 0.36 -1.93
C SER A 7 11.04 -1.08 -1.40
N THR A 8 12.15 -1.78 -1.15
CA THR A 8 12.10 -3.11 -0.52
C THR A 8 11.51 -3.05 0.89
N GLU A 9 11.73 -1.96 1.62
CA GLU A 9 11.17 -1.73 2.96
C GLU A 9 9.66 -1.52 2.90
N ASP A 10 9.20 -0.70 1.96
CA ASP A 10 7.77 -0.47 1.73
C ASP A 10 7.06 -1.76 1.31
N LEU A 11 7.72 -2.60 0.51
CA LEU A 11 7.19 -3.90 0.11
C LEU A 11 7.11 -4.86 1.30
N ALA A 12 8.13 -4.92 2.15
CA ALA A 12 8.11 -5.73 3.37
C ALA A 12 6.99 -5.27 4.32
N LEU A 13 6.80 -3.96 4.43
CA LEU A 13 5.71 -3.38 5.19
C LEU A 13 4.34 -3.79 4.64
N ALA A 14 4.11 -3.63 3.34
CA ALA A 14 2.87 -4.06 2.70
C ALA A 14 2.60 -5.56 2.93
N LYS A 15 3.63 -6.42 2.79
CA LYS A 15 3.52 -7.86 3.09
C LYS A 15 3.13 -8.14 4.54
N SER A 16 3.68 -7.40 5.50
CA SER A 16 3.35 -7.58 6.93
C SER A 16 1.90 -7.21 7.26
N LEU A 17 1.34 -6.22 6.56
CA LEU A 17 -0.02 -5.72 6.80
C LEU A 17 -1.07 -6.51 6.02
N LEU A 18 -0.80 -6.84 4.76
CA LEU A 18 -1.74 -7.53 3.87
C LEU A 18 -1.62 -9.05 3.96
N GLY A 19 -0.48 -9.57 4.45
CA GLY A 19 -0.10 -10.98 4.36
C GLY A 19 0.56 -11.28 3.01
N GLU A 20 1.77 -11.85 3.03
CA GLU A 20 2.61 -12.03 1.83
C GLU A 20 1.93 -12.78 0.68
N ASN A 21 1.13 -13.79 0.98
CA ASN A 21 0.45 -14.65 0.00
C ASN A 21 -1.07 -14.41 -0.05
N SER A 22 -1.54 -13.24 0.36
CA SER A 22 -2.97 -12.93 0.38
C SER A 22 -3.46 -12.38 -0.97
N PRO A 23 -4.76 -12.53 -1.29
CA PRO A 23 -5.37 -11.83 -2.42
C PRO A 23 -5.20 -10.31 -2.35
N ALA A 24 -5.17 -9.73 -1.14
CA ALA A 24 -4.94 -8.32 -0.93
C ALA A 24 -3.53 -7.90 -1.39
N MET A 25 -2.50 -8.69 -1.08
CA MET A 25 -1.14 -8.42 -1.58
C MET A 25 -1.08 -8.49 -3.10
N ALA A 26 -1.75 -9.47 -3.72
CA ALA A 26 -1.84 -9.57 -5.17
C ALA A 26 -2.54 -8.35 -5.81
N LEU A 27 -3.57 -7.80 -5.16
CA LEU A 27 -4.24 -6.58 -5.59
C LEU A 27 -3.34 -5.36 -5.50
N PHE A 28 -2.60 -5.19 -4.41
CA PHE A 28 -1.62 -4.11 -4.26
C PHE A 28 -0.55 -4.14 -5.36
N LEU A 29 0.00 -5.33 -5.66
CA LEU A 29 1.01 -5.51 -6.71
C LEU A 29 0.50 -5.21 -8.13
N ARG A 30 -0.83 -5.25 -8.35
CA ARG A 30 -1.46 -4.91 -9.65
C ARG A 30 -1.68 -3.41 -9.85
N MET A 31 -1.62 -2.61 -8.79
CA MET A 31 -1.73 -1.16 -8.88
C MET A 31 -0.55 -0.60 -9.68
N SER A 32 -0.73 0.56 -10.33
CA SER A 32 0.39 1.22 -11.00
C SER A 32 1.49 1.58 -9.99
N ALA A 33 2.74 1.73 -10.44
CA ALA A 33 3.83 2.12 -9.53
C ALA A 33 3.52 3.45 -8.80
N ALA A 34 2.84 4.39 -9.46
CA ALA A 34 2.42 5.65 -8.87
C ALA A 34 1.36 5.46 -7.78
N ASP A 35 0.38 4.58 -8.01
CA ASP A 35 -0.68 4.29 -7.03
C ASP A 35 -0.13 3.52 -5.83
N GLN A 36 0.79 2.57 -6.04
CA GLN A 36 1.44 1.87 -4.92
C GLN A 36 2.24 2.86 -4.04
N GLN A 37 2.99 3.78 -4.65
CA GLN A 37 3.70 4.84 -3.92
C GLN A 37 2.73 5.76 -3.16
N HIS A 38 1.63 6.14 -3.80
CA HIS A 38 0.60 6.95 -3.17
C HIS A 38 0.02 6.26 -1.94
N ALA A 39 -0.32 4.98 -2.06
CA ALA A 39 -0.86 4.17 -0.97
C ALA A 39 0.13 4.03 0.21
N ILE A 40 1.42 3.85 -0.07
CA ILE A 40 2.48 3.84 0.96
C ILE A 40 2.60 5.19 1.66
N ALA A 41 2.56 6.30 0.92
CA ALA A 41 2.62 7.64 1.51
C ALA A 41 1.41 7.93 2.41
N VAL A 42 0.22 7.47 2.03
CA VAL A 42 -0.99 7.55 2.87
C VAL A 42 -0.83 6.70 4.13
N LEU A 43 -0.35 5.46 4.00
CA LEU A 43 -0.08 4.59 5.14
C LEU A 43 0.89 5.23 6.15
N GLN A 44 2.00 5.81 5.66
CA GLN A 44 2.97 6.51 6.49
C GLN A 44 2.35 7.71 7.20
N SER A 45 1.58 8.53 6.48
CA SER A 45 0.88 9.68 7.08
C SER A 45 -0.12 9.28 8.16
N LEU A 46 -0.81 8.14 8.02
CA LEU A 46 -1.71 7.62 9.05
C LEU A 46 -0.92 7.20 10.30
N ARG A 47 0.19 6.49 10.14
CA ARG A 47 1.06 6.09 11.25
C ARG A 47 1.69 7.29 11.97
N ASP A 48 2.11 8.30 11.23
CA ASP A 48 2.65 9.54 11.79
C ASP A 48 1.61 10.30 12.64
N ARG A 49 0.31 10.08 12.37
CA ARG A 49 -0.81 10.60 13.16
C ARG A 49 -1.20 9.70 14.34
N GLY A 50 -0.50 8.58 14.54
CA GLY A 50 -0.74 7.63 15.62
C GLY A 50 -1.77 6.54 15.30
N GLU A 51 -2.22 6.43 14.05
CA GLU A 51 -3.15 5.38 13.65
C GLU A 51 -2.43 4.02 13.54
N ASP A 52 -2.92 3.02 14.25
CA ASP A 52 -2.37 1.67 14.28
C ASP A 52 -3.39 0.58 13.91
N HIS A 53 -4.64 0.96 13.69
CA HIS A 53 -5.72 0.00 13.50
C HIS A 53 -5.49 -0.84 12.22
N PRO A 54 -5.39 -2.17 12.30
CA PRO A 54 -4.98 -3.00 11.16
C PRO A 54 -5.86 -2.82 9.92
N ALA A 55 -7.19 -2.75 10.11
CA ALA A 55 -8.11 -2.57 8.98
C ALA A 55 -7.94 -1.21 8.28
N LEU A 56 -7.63 -0.16 9.03
CA LEU A 56 -7.38 1.18 8.48
C LEU A 56 -6.08 1.19 7.65
N LEU A 57 -5.02 0.58 8.17
CA LEU A 57 -3.74 0.49 7.48
C LEU A 57 -3.83 -0.39 6.21
N GLN A 58 -4.59 -1.48 6.26
CA GLN A 58 -4.88 -2.30 5.08
C GLN A 58 -5.71 -1.55 4.04
N ALA A 59 -6.74 -0.79 4.47
CA ALA A 59 -7.56 0.01 3.58
C ALA A 59 -6.73 1.09 2.87
N ALA A 60 -5.80 1.75 3.57
CA ALA A 60 -4.90 2.73 2.98
C ALA A 60 -4.06 2.14 1.82
N LEU A 61 -3.56 0.91 2.00
CA LEU A 61 -2.78 0.21 0.99
C LEU A 61 -3.60 -0.17 -0.27
N LEU A 62 -4.91 -0.41 -0.13
CA LEU A 62 -5.75 -0.96 -1.20
C LEU A 62 -6.73 0.05 -1.80
N HIS A 63 -6.82 1.27 -1.26
CA HIS A 63 -7.92 2.21 -1.58
C HIS A 63 -8.07 2.53 -3.08
N ASP A 64 -6.96 2.51 -3.82
CA ASP A 64 -6.91 2.85 -5.24
C ASP A 64 -6.92 1.64 -6.18
N VAL A 65 -7.06 0.42 -5.66
CA VAL A 65 -7.10 -0.80 -6.49
C VAL A 65 -8.22 -0.77 -7.53
N GLY A 66 -9.34 -0.11 -7.24
CA GLY A 66 -10.47 0.01 -8.15
C GLY A 66 -10.14 0.77 -9.45
N LYS A 67 -9.12 1.64 -9.42
CA LYS A 67 -8.65 2.38 -10.61
C LYS A 67 -7.95 1.48 -11.63
N ALA A 68 -7.38 0.35 -11.17
CA ALA A 68 -6.66 -0.61 -12.00
C ALA A 68 -7.54 -1.67 -12.66
N MET A 69 -8.87 -1.66 -12.42
CA MET A 69 -9.82 -2.62 -12.99
C MET A 69 -10.72 -2.03 -14.09
N GLY A 70 -10.40 -0.82 -14.58
CA GLY A 70 -11.06 -0.17 -15.72
C GLY A 70 -10.39 -0.46 -17.04
#